data_AF-A0A7J9YWH9-F1
#
_entry.id   AF-A0A7J9YWH9-F1
#
_cell.length_a   1.000
_cell.length_b   1.000
_cell.length_c   1.000
_cell.angle_alpha   90.00
_cell.angle_beta   90.00
_cell.angle_gamma   90.00
#
_symmetry.space_group_name_H-M   'P 1'
#
loop_
_entity.id
_entity.type
_entity.pdbx_description
1 polymer ?
#
loop_
_entity_poly.entity_id
_entity_poly.type
_entity_poly.pdbx_seq_one_letter_code
_entity_poly.pdbx_strand_id
1 'polypeptide(L)'
;MADVERLLSEYIAEHRAGGRADPLEYLERVEGTDRAELAELIDAYLRRSPGREWDPEAFEGSAAERLADGIARSLQGASGWWPMMLPRLRDGARLTRGQLVERLSAALGVAGREEKVRAYYHEMEHGTLPSAGVSQRVLDALAEIFGGSAETLREIGAPLGEGRGPAGAPAMARVGTPDPRYAEGRPGAPGDAAGEAGEPRAEPVTPAKERDEIDEMFTGGP
;
A
#
# COMPACT_ATOMS: atom_id res chain seq x y z
N MET A 1 38.44 18.43 5.25
CA MET A 1 38.07 18.76 6.66
C MET A 1 37.38 20.11 6.82
N ALA A 2 38.02 21.28 6.63
CA ALA A 2 37.36 22.58 6.86
C ALA A 2 36.11 22.81 5.98
N ASP A 3 36.10 22.31 4.75
CA ASP A 3 34.92 22.39 3.87
C ASP A 3 33.78 21.46 4.30
N VAL A 4 34.07 20.27 4.82
CA VAL A 4 33.06 19.33 5.34
C VAL A 4 32.36 19.90 6.57
N GLU A 5 33.11 20.46 7.52
CA GLU A 5 32.54 21.07 8.72
C GLU A 5 31.70 22.31 8.41
N ARG A 6 32.14 23.11 7.44
CA ARG A 6 31.38 24.27 6.95
C ARG A 6 30.07 23.84 6.31
N LEU A 7 30.10 22.86 5.39
CA LEU A 7 28.89 22.35 4.73
C LEU A 7 27.91 21.70 5.71
N LEU A 8 28.42 20.95 6.70
CA LEU A 8 27.57 20.42 7.78
C LEU A 8 26.90 21.54 8.57
N SER A 9 27.63 22.61 8.89
CA SER A 9 27.09 23.75 9.65
C SER A 9 26.03 24.51 8.85
N GLU A 10 26.25 24.71 7.55
CA GLU A 10 25.28 25.29 6.62
C GLU A 10 24.00 24.43 6.55
N TYR A 11 24.15 23.11 6.37
CA TYR A 11 23.03 22.17 6.36
C TYR A 11 22.23 22.21 7.67
N ILE A 12 22.89 22.16 8.83
CA ILE A 12 22.21 22.20 10.13
C ILE A 12 21.46 23.52 10.32
N ALA A 13 22.04 24.64 9.90
CA ALA A 13 21.39 25.95 10.00
C ALA A 13 20.12 26.02 9.14
N GLU A 14 20.18 25.57 7.89
CA GLU A 14 19.01 25.55 7.01
C GLU A 14 17.95 24.54 7.47
N HIS A 15 18.37 23.34 7.89
CA HIS A 15 17.47 22.33 8.42
C HIS A 15 16.73 22.84 9.66
N ARG A 16 17.38 23.59 10.54
CA ARG A 16 16.73 24.21 11.71
C ARG A 16 15.83 25.40 11.36
N ALA A 17 16.15 26.14 10.31
CA ALA A 17 15.38 27.32 9.91
C ALA A 17 14.02 26.96 9.26
N GLY A 18 13.88 25.77 8.67
CA GLY A 18 12.63 25.38 8.02
C GLY A 18 12.44 23.91 7.66
N GLY A 19 13.38 23.01 8.01
CA GLY A 19 13.24 21.57 7.82
C GLY A 19 13.20 21.09 6.36
N ARG A 20 13.54 21.96 5.39
CA ARG A 20 13.51 21.65 3.95
C ARG A 20 14.89 21.47 3.32
N ALA A 21 15.96 21.58 4.10
CA ALA A 21 17.32 21.38 3.57
C ALA A 21 17.44 19.96 3.01
N ASP A 22 17.69 19.84 1.72
CA ASP A 22 17.93 18.56 1.06
C ASP A 22 19.40 18.15 1.28
N PRO A 23 19.69 17.03 1.97
CA PRO A 23 21.04 16.52 2.13
C PRO A 23 21.80 16.34 0.81
N LEU A 24 21.11 16.00 -0.29
CA LEU A 24 21.74 15.72 -1.57
C LEU A 24 22.44 16.96 -2.14
N GLU A 25 21.84 18.14 -2.01
CA GLU A 25 22.42 19.39 -2.51
C GLU A 25 23.75 19.76 -1.85
N TYR A 26 23.99 19.28 -0.62
CA TYR A 26 25.24 19.48 0.11
C TYR A 26 26.27 18.40 -0.23
N LEU A 27 25.82 17.16 -0.41
CA LEU A 27 26.67 16.03 -0.79
C LEU A 27 27.19 16.11 -2.22
N GLU A 28 26.51 16.82 -3.11
CA GLU A 28 26.97 17.07 -4.49
C GLU A 28 28.09 18.11 -4.57
N ARG A 29 28.35 18.88 -3.51
CA ARG A 29 29.39 19.93 -3.47
C ARG A 29 30.78 19.40 -3.11
N VAL A 30 30.86 18.13 -2.71
CA VAL A 30 32.09 17.45 -2.30
C VAL A 30 32.20 16.11 -3.00
N GLU A 31 33.43 15.66 -3.24
CA GLU A 31 33.72 14.39 -3.91
C GLU A 31 34.60 13.49 -3.04
N GLY A 32 34.67 12.21 -3.40
CA GLY A 32 35.57 11.25 -2.76
C GLY A 32 35.30 11.04 -1.27
N THR A 33 36.37 11.03 -0.46
CA THR A 33 36.31 10.75 0.99
C THR A 33 35.50 11.80 1.75
N ASP A 34 35.61 13.08 1.37
CA ASP A 34 34.90 14.19 2.03
C ASP A 34 33.38 14.06 1.86
N ARG A 35 32.91 13.50 0.74
CA ARG A 35 31.49 13.20 0.51
C ARG A 35 30.97 12.11 1.44
N ALA A 36 31.74 11.04 1.62
CA ALA A 36 31.38 9.95 2.52
C ALA A 36 31.37 10.43 3.99
N GLU A 37 32.34 11.25 4.38
CA GLU A 37 32.42 11.85 5.70
C GLU A 37 31.23 12.79 5.97
N LEU A 38 30.90 13.68 5.02
CA LEU A 38 29.74 14.56 5.14
C LEU A 38 28.43 13.78 5.26
N ALA A 39 28.27 12.68 4.51
CA ALA A 39 27.08 11.82 4.58
C ALA A 39 26.89 11.22 5.98
N GLU A 40 27.96 10.67 6.58
CA GLU A 40 27.91 10.11 7.93
C GLU A 40 27.58 11.18 8.99
N LEU A 41 28.13 12.39 8.84
CA LEU A 41 27.88 13.50 9.76
C LEU A 41 26.44 14.00 9.67
N ILE A 42 25.89 14.12 8.46
CA ILE A 42 24.49 14.49 8.23
C ILE A 42 23.55 13.41 8.82
N ASP A 43 23.82 12.13 8.56
CA ASP A 43 23.00 11.03 9.08
C ASP A 43 23.03 10.98 10.62
N ALA A 44 24.22 11.15 11.22
CA ALA A 44 24.36 11.21 12.67
C ALA A 44 23.67 12.43 13.29
N TYR A 45 23.57 13.55 12.57
CA TYR A 45 22.78 14.71 12.99
C TYR A 45 21.27 14.41 12.91
N LEU A 46 20.79 13.89 11.78
CA LEU A 46 19.38 13.58 11.55
C LEU A 46 18.83 12.57 12.55
N ARG A 47 19.60 11.53 12.91
CA ARG A 47 19.22 10.57 13.96
C ARG A 47 18.98 11.20 15.34
N ARG A 48 19.59 12.36 15.61
CA ARG A 48 19.51 13.07 16.90
C ARG A 48 18.63 14.31 16.84
N SER A 49 18.36 14.83 15.65
CA SER A 49 17.49 16.00 15.49
C SER A 49 16.05 15.55 15.72
N PRO A 50 15.29 16.20 16.62
CA PRO A 50 13.85 16.06 16.59
C PRO A 50 13.40 16.49 15.19
N GLY A 51 12.68 15.60 14.50
CA GLY A 51 12.09 15.93 13.20
C GLY A 51 11.09 17.07 13.34
N ARG A 52 10.52 17.51 12.20
CA ARG A 52 9.39 18.44 12.22
C ARG A 52 8.29 17.87 13.13
N GLU A 53 7.75 18.71 14.02
CA GLU A 53 6.57 18.31 14.80
C GLU A 53 5.45 17.92 13.84
N TRP A 54 4.86 16.76 14.12
CA TRP A 54 3.76 16.25 13.33
C TRP A 54 2.57 17.22 13.41
N ASP A 55 2.12 17.68 12.25
CA ASP A 55 0.96 18.57 12.13
C ASP A 55 -0.18 17.76 11.50
N PRO A 56 -1.19 17.34 12.29
CA PRO A 56 -2.28 16.52 11.78
C PRO A 56 -3.16 17.28 10.79
N GLU A 57 -3.37 18.58 10.97
CA GLU A 57 -4.20 19.39 10.08
C GLU A 57 -3.55 19.58 8.71
N ALA A 58 -2.21 19.75 8.68
CA ALA A 58 -1.48 19.81 7.42
C ALA A 58 -1.33 18.45 6.72
N PHE A 59 -1.50 17.34 7.46
CA PHE A 59 -1.44 16.00 6.90
C PHE A 59 -2.78 15.60 6.26
N GLU A 60 -3.90 15.97 6.85
CA GLU A 60 -5.24 15.63 6.34
C GLU A 60 -5.45 16.20 4.92
N GLY A 61 -5.87 15.35 3.98
CA GLY A 61 -6.03 15.66 2.57
C GLY A 61 -4.72 15.85 1.80
N SER A 62 -3.56 15.70 2.44
CA SER A 62 -2.26 15.93 1.80
C SER A 62 -1.88 14.81 0.83
N ALA A 63 -0.89 15.07 -0.03
CA ALA A 63 -0.29 14.02 -0.86
C ALA A 63 0.44 12.96 -0.01
N ALA A 64 0.94 13.35 1.16
CA ALA A 64 1.62 12.45 2.08
C ALA A 64 0.63 11.44 2.70
N GLU A 65 -0.59 11.87 3.04
CA GLU A 65 -1.64 10.98 3.54
C GLU A 65 -2.04 9.94 2.48
N ARG A 66 -2.34 10.38 1.26
CA ARG A 66 -2.67 9.45 0.17
C ARG A 66 -1.56 8.44 -0.11
N LEU A 67 -0.30 8.86 0.00
CA LEU A 67 0.84 7.96 -0.14
C LEU A 67 0.90 6.97 1.03
N ALA A 68 0.80 7.45 2.26
CA ALA A 68 0.79 6.62 3.47
C ALA A 68 -0.34 5.58 3.44
N ASP A 69 -1.55 5.99 3.05
CA ASP A 69 -2.70 5.09 2.87
C ASP A 69 -2.46 4.06 1.78
N GLY A 70 -1.81 4.46 0.68
CA GLY A 70 -1.39 3.54 -0.37
C GLY A 70 -0.40 2.49 0.15
N ILE A 71 0.62 2.91 0.90
CA ILE A 71 1.59 2.00 1.53
C ILE A 71 0.90 1.07 2.52
N ALA A 72 0.05 1.60 3.40
CA ALA A 72 -0.65 0.81 4.40
C ALA A 72 -1.52 -0.28 3.76
N ARG A 73 -2.29 0.08 2.71
CA ARG A 73 -3.10 -0.88 1.95
C ARG A 73 -2.25 -1.93 1.23
N SER A 74 -1.12 -1.54 0.66
CA SER A 74 -0.20 -2.48 0.01
C SER A 74 0.43 -3.47 1.00
N LEU A 75 0.77 -3.01 2.20
CA LEU A 75 1.38 -3.87 3.24
C LEU A 75 0.37 -4.79 3.92
N GLN A 76 -0.89 -4.37 4.06
CA GLN A 76 -1.94 -5.14 4.74
C GLN A 76 -2.75 -6.02 3.77
N GLY A 77 -2.80 -5.66 2.48
CA GLY A 77 -3.64 -6.29 1.48
C GLY A 77 -2.97 -7.48 0.76
N ALA A 78 -3.79 -8.28 0.10
CA ALA A 78 -3.36 -9.43 -0.72
C ALA A 78 -3.02 -9.04 -2.18
N SER A 79 -2.94 -7.74 -2.48
CA SER A 79 -2.77 -7.19 -3.84
C SER A 79 -1.39 -6.54 -4.07
N GLY A 80 -0.46 -6.70 -3.13
CA GLY A 80 0.89 -6.14 -3.22
C GLY A 80 0.89 -4.62 -3.46
N TRP A 81 1.70 -4.18 -4.41
CA TRP A 81 1.84 -2.77 -4.79
C TRP A 81 0.80 -2.25 -5.79
N TRP A 82 -0.18 -3.06 -6.22
CA TRP A 82 -1.21 -2.61 -7.16
C TRP A 82 -1.93 -1.33 -6.75
N PRO A 83 -2.33 -1.11 -5.48
CA PRO A 83 -3.01 0.12 -5.07
C PRO A 83 -2.20 1.40 -5.31
N MET A 84 -0.88 1.26 -5.33
CA MET A 84 0.05 2.37 -5.54
C MET A 84 0.46 2.52 -7.01
N MET A 85 0.60 1.40 -7.72
CA MET A 85 1.16 1.36 -9.08
C MET A 85 0.11 1.47 -10.17
N LEU A 86 -1.05 0.82 -10.04
CA LEU A 86 -2.09 0.86 -11.08
C LEU A 86 -2.58 2.29 -11.37
N PRO A 87 -2.82 3.17 -10.37
CA PRO A 87 -3.18 4.55 -10.65
C PRO A 87 -2.08 5.30 -11.42
N ARG A 88 -0.81 5.07 -11.05
CA ARG A 88 0.35 5.69 -11.72
C ARG A 88 0.54 5.21 -13.15
N LEU A 89 0.36 3.92 -13.41
CA LEU A 89 0.43 3.34 -14.75
C LEU A 89 -0.69 3.90 -15.63
N ARG A 90 -1.90 4.02 -15.09
CA ARG A 90 -3.04 4.65 -15.77
C ARG A 90 -2.78 6.12 -16.08
N ASP A 91 -2.25 6.88 -15.13
CA ASP A 91 -1.92 8.29 -15.32
C ASP A 91 -0.76 8.48 -16.31
N GLY A 92 0.26 7.61 -16.27
CA GLY A 92 1.37 7.57 -17.24
C GLY A 92 0.91 7.25 -18.66
N ALA A 93 -0.07 6.36 -18.81
CA ALA A 93 -0.75 6.08 -20.08
C ALA A 93 -1.76 7.17 -20.50
N ARG A 94 -1.98 8.19 -19.66
CA ARG A 94 -2.94 9.29 -19.86
C ARG A 94 -4.38 8.80 -20.10
N LEU A 95 -4.76 7.74 -19.38
CA LEU A 95 -6.10 7.15 -19.50
C LEU A 95 -7.01 7.56 -18.35
N THR A 96 -8.23 7.92 -18.67
CA THR A 96 -9.30 7.96 -17.68
C THR A 96 -9.69 6.53 -17.28
N ARG A 97 -10.26 6.35 -16.09
CA ARG A 97 -10.76 5.03 -15.65
C ARG A 97 -11.80 4.46 -16.62
N GLY A 98 -12.68 5.31 -17.18
CA GLY A 98 -13.68 4.90 -18.17
C GLY A 98 -13.05 4.34 -19.45
N GLN A 99 -12.06 5.04 -20.01
CA GLN A 99 -11.33 4.58 -21.20
C GLN A 99 -10.56 3.29 -20.96
N LEU A 100 -9.96 3.14 -19.78
CA LEU A 100 -9.29 1.90 -19.42
C LEU A 100 -10.27 0.72 -19.39
N VAL A 101 -11.41 0.89 -18.71
CA VAL A 101 -12.44 -0.14 -18.60
C VAL A 101 -13.02 -0.51 -19.96
N GLU A 102 -13.25 0.47 -20.83
CA GLU A 102 -13.72 0.24 -22.20
C GLU A 102 -12.72 -0.61 -22.99
N ARG A 103 -11.43 -0.22 -22.98
CA ARG A 103 -10.35 -0.97 -23.66
C ARG A 103 -10.17 -2.37 -23.07
N LEU A 104 -10.22 -2.49 -21.75
CA LEU A 104 -10.08 -3.76 -21.04
C LEU A 104 -11.26 -4.69 -21.37
N SER A 105 -12.48 -4.17 -21.37
CA SER A 105 -13.68 -4.95 -21.71
C SER A 105 -13.66 -5.43 -23.16
N ALA A 106 -13.17 -4.59 -24.08
CA ALA A 106 -12.97 -4.97 -25.48
C ALA A 106 -11.89 -6.06 -25.63
N ALA A 107 -10.73 -5.92 -24.97
CA ALA A 107 -9.65 -6.90 -25.01
C ALA A 107 -10.06 -8.26 -24.40
N LEU A 108 -10.91 -8.23 -23.37
CA LEU A 108 -11.46 -9.43 -22.73
C LEU A 108 -12.65 -10.03 -23.48
N GLY A 109 -13.15 -9.39 -24.55
CA GLY A 109 -14.30 -9.88 -25.31
C GLY A 109 -15.64 -9.80 -24.56
N VAL A 110 -15.72 -8.98 -23.51
CA VAL A 110 -16.89 -8.82 -22.63
C VAL A 110 -17.55 -7.43 -22.78
N ALA A 111 -17.52 -6.89 -24.00
CA ALA A 111 -18.19 -5.63 -24.32
C ALA A 111 -19.67 -5.66 -23.92
N GLY A 112 -20.17 -4.57 -23.33
CA GLY A 112 -21.50 -4.48 -22.71
C GLY A 112 -21.55 -4.87 -21.23
N ARG A 113 -20.42 -5.27 -20.63
CA ARG A 113 -20.30 -5.59 -19.19
C ARG A 113 -19.29 -4.69 -18.47
N GLU A 114 -19.10 -3.47 -18.97
CA GLU A 114 -18.11 -2.50 -18.51
C GLU A 114 -18.27 -2.15 -17.04
N GLU A 115 -19.50 -2.09 -16.52
CA GLU A 115 -19.75 -1.77 -15.11
C GLU A 115 -19.11 -2.79 -14.17
N LYS A 116 -19.16 -4.07 -14.55
CA LYS A 116 -18.61 -5.16 -13.74
C LYS A 116 -17.08 -5.16 -13.80
N VAL A 117 -16.51 -4.95 -14.99
CA VAL A 117 -15.06 -4.76 -15.16
C VAL A 117 -14.58 -3.53 -14.38
N ARG A 118 -15.36 -2.44 -14.36
CA ARG A 118 -15.06 -1.25 -13.56
C ARG A 118 -15.03 -1.54 -12.08
N ALA A 119 -15.98 -2.30 -11.56
CA ALA A 119 -16.00 -2.70 -10.15
C ALA A 119 -14.75 -3.49 -9.78
N TYR A 120 -14.38 -4.51 -10.57
CA TYR A 120 -13.18 -5.29 -10.29
C TYR A 120 -11.89 -4.47 -10.42
N TYR A 121 -11.77 -3.64 -11.45
CA TYR A 121 -10.61 -2.76 -11.59
C TYR A 121 -10.50 -1.77 -10.42
N HIS A 122 -11.64 -1.26 -9.94
CA HIS A 122 -11.68 -0.43 -8.74
C HIS A 122 -11.16 -1.19 -7.51
N GLU A 123 -11.58 -2.44 -7.31
CA GLU A 123 -11.08 -3.28 -6.23
C GLU A 123 -9.57 -3.57 -6.35
N MET A 124 -9.04 -3.70 -7.57
CA MET A 124 -7.59 -3.79 -7.80
C MET A 124 -6.86 -2.50 -7.40
N GLU A 125 -7.36 -1.32 -7.82
CA GLU A 125 -6.79 -0.02 -7.44
C GLU A 125 -6.90 0.26 -5.93
N HIS A 126 -7.84 -0.39 -5.23
CA HIS A 126 -8.01 -0.23 -3.78
C HIS A 126 -7.32 -1.31 -2.95
N GLY A 127 -6.85 -2.38 -3.58
CA GLY A 127 -6.18 -3.50 -2.90
C GLY A 127 -7.14 -4.44 -2.17
N THR A 128 -8.43 -4.40 -2.52
CA THR A 128 -9.44 -5.30 -1.96
C THR A 128 -9.57 -6.59 -2.76
N LEU A 129 -9.09 -6.62 -4.01
CA LEU A 129 -9.06 -7.81 -4.84
C LEU A 129 -7.72 -8.57 -4.69
N PRO A 130 -7.70 -9.81 -4.17
CA PRO A 130 -6.47 -10.60 -4.07
C PRO A 130 -5.83 -10.83 -5.45
N SER A 131 -4.53 -10.57 -5.57
CA SER A 131 -3.85 -10.65 -6.88
C SER A 131 -3.75 -12.07 -7.43
N ALA A 132 -3.70 -13.08 -6.55
CA ALA A 132 -3.68 -14.49 -6.93
C ALA A 132 -4.95 -14.93 -7.69
N GLY A 133 -6.08 -14.27 -7.45
CA GLY A 133 -7.35 -14.58 -8.11
C GLY A 133 -7.48 -14.02 -9.51
N VAL A 134 -6.59 -13.12 -9.93
CA VAL A 134 -6.66 -12.46 -11.23
C VAL A 134 -5.99 -13.33 -12.29
N SER A 135 -6.75 -13.68 -13.33
CA SER A 135 -6.30 -14.51 -14.43
C SER A 135 -5.18 -13.87 -15.26
N GLN A 136 -4.33 -14.71 -15.87
CA GLN A 136 -3.28 -14.27 -16.79
C GLN A 136 -3.84 -13.40 -17.93
N ARG A 137 -5.03 -13.75 -18.45
CA ARG A 137 -5.69 -13.02 -19.54
C ARG A 137 -5.99 -11.56 -19.18
N VAL A 138 -6.40 -11.29 -17.94
CA VAL A 138 -6.62 -9.91 -17.45
C VAL A 138 -5.29 -9.17 -17.35
N LEU A 139 -4.25 -9.81 -16.84
CA LEU A 139 -2.92 -9.20 -16.72
C LEU A 139 -2.29 -8.91 -18.09
N ASP A 140 -2.49 -9.79 -19.08
CA ASP A 140 -2.04 -9.57 -20.46
C ASP A 140 -2.74 -8.36 -21.08
N ALA A 141 -4.06 -8.27 -20.95
CA ALA A 141 -4.83 -7.15 -21.46
C ALA A 141 -4.42 -5.82 -20.80
N LEU A 142 -4.19 -5.81 -19.48
CA LEU A 142 -3.69 -4.63 -18.77
C LEU A 142 -2.26 -4.27 -19.22
N ALA A 143 -1.40 -5.26 -19.39
CA ALA A 143 -0.03 -5.04 -19.86
C ALA A 143 0.00 -4.42 -21.25
N GLU A 144 -0.84 -4.89 -22.17
CA GLU A 144 -0.98 -4.32 -23.51
C GLU A 144 -1.44 -2.85 -23.44
N ILE A 145 -2.42 -2.54 -22.59
CA ILE A 145 -2.92 -1.17 -22.44
C ILE A 145 -1.86 -0.23 -21.84
N PHE A 146 -1.04 -0.71 -20.91
CA PHE A 146 0.01 0.08 -20.27
C PHE A 146 1.35 0.06 -21.03
N GLY A 147 1.48 -0.75 -22.08
CA GLY A 147 2.73 -0.92 -22.82
C GLY A 147 3.83 -1.65 -22.05
N GLY A 148 3.46 -2.57 -21.15
CA GLY A 148 4.37 -3.34 -20.29
C GLY A 148 4.22 -4.86 -20.46
N SER A 149 4.64 -5.63 -19.45
CA SER A 149 4.47 -7.08 -19.42
C SER A 149 3.52 -7.51 -18.28
N ALA A 150 2.79 -8.60 -18.51
CA ALA A 150 1.92 -9.19 -17.49
C ALA A 150 2.70 -9.77 -16.32
N GLU A 151 3.94 -10.21 -16.56
CA GLU A 151 4.85 -10.70 -15.52
C GLU A 151 5.23 -9.58 -14.55
N THR A 152 5.56 -8.38 -15.05
CA THR A 152 5.79 -7.21 -14.20
C THR A 152 4.54 -6.84 -13.40
N LEU A 153 3.35 -6.87 -14.00
CA LEU A 153 2.11 -6.62 -13.26
C LEU A 153 1.87 -7.68 -12.17
N ARG A 154 2.21 -8.94 -12.42
CA ARG A 154 2.12 -10.00 -11.42
C ARG A 154 3.11 -9.80 -10.27
N GLU A 155 4.36 -9.45 -10.57
CA GLU A 155 5.38 -9.16 -9.56
C GLU A 155 4.97 -7.97 -8.68
N ILE A 156 4.43 -6.91 -9.28
CA ILE A 156 3.88 -5.76 -8.55
C ILE A 156 2.70 -6.20 -7.67
N GLY A 157 1.85 -7.09 -8.16
CA GLY A 157 0.68 -7.60 -7.43
C GLY A 157 1.01 -8.62 -6.36
N ALA A 158 2.22 -9.18 -6.35
CA ALA A 158 2.62 -10.19 -5.39
C ALA A 158 2.55 -9.63 -3.95
N PRO A 159 1.96 -10.37 -2.99
CA PRO A 159 1.90 -9.94 -1.60
C PRO A 159 3.29 -9.60 -1.06
N LEU A 160 3.39 -8.56 -0.24
CA LEU A 160 4.66 -8.06 0.28
C LEU A 160 5.24 -8.86 1.45
N GLY A 161 4.64 -10.01 1.76
CA GLY A 161 5.17 -11.07 2.62
C GLY A 161 4.32 -12.34 2.46
N GLU A 162 4.83 -13.57 2.52
CA GLU A 162 6.06 -14.08 3.13
C GLU A 162 7.36 -13.58 2.47
N GLY A 163 8.16 -12.86 3.24
CA GLY A 163 9.50 -12.51 2.79
C GLY A 163 10.30 -13.78 2.52
N ARG A 164 10.86 -13.90 1.31
CA ARG A 164 12.08 -14.66 1.09
C ARG A 164 13.26 -13.92 1.75
N GLY A 165 13.17 -13.73 3.08
CA GLY A 165 14.35 -13.53 3.90
C GLY A 165 15.17 -14.84 3.88
N PRO A 166 16.49 -14.78 4.17
CA PRO A 166 17.24 -16.01 4.40
C PRO A 166 16.47 -16.86 5.42
N ALA A 167 16.24 -18.13 5.08
CA ALA A 167 15.49 -19.06 5.90
C ALA A 167 16.03 -19.02 7.34
N GLY A 168 15.24 -18.51 8.29
CA GLY A 168 15.59 -18.52 9.72
C GLY A 168 15.40 -17.22 10.52
N ALA A 169 14.84 -16.14 9.96
CA ALA A 169 14.52 -14.96 10.78
C ALA A 169 13.18 -15.15 11.53
N PRO A 170 13.13 -15.07 12.88
CA PRO A 170 11.90 -15.26 13.64
C PRO A 170 10.91 -14.13 13.36
N ALA A 171 9.65 -14.52 13.14
CA ALA A 171 8.52 -13.61 13.00
C ALA A 171 8.38 -12.74 14.26
N MET A 172 8.60 -11.44 14.12
CA MET A 172 8.35 -10.47 15.18
C MET A 172 6.83 -10.29 15.34
N ALA A 173 6.23 -11.12 16.20
CA ALA A 173 4.91 -10.85 16.75
C ALA A 173 5.01 -9.60 17.63
N ARG A 174 4.38 -8.49 17.22
CA ARG A 174 4.17 -7.34 18.11
C ARG A 174 3.11 -7.74 19.14
N VAL A 175 3.55 -8.31 20.26
CA VAL A 175 2.72 -8.44 21.46
C VAL A 175 2.57 -7.04 22.04
N GLY A 176 1.43 -6.40 21.78
CA GLY A 176 1.02 -5.20 22.51
C GLY A 176 0.75 -5.61 23.96
N THR A 177 1.60 -5.17 24.89
CA THR A 177 1.33 -5.29 26.32
C THR A 177 0.21 -4.30 26.65
N PRO A 178 -0.95 -4.73 27.17
CA PRO A 178 -2.02 -3.80 27.51
C PRO A 178 -1.54 -2.88 28.65
N ASP A 179 -1.68 -1.55 28.46
CA ASP A 179 -1.38 -0.56 29.49
C ASP A 179 -2.42 -0.69 30.63
N PRO A 180 -1.99 -0.89 31.89
CA PRO A 180 -2.89 -1.11 33.03
C PRO A 180 -3.82 0.06 33.31
N ARG A 181 -3.57 1.26 32.75
CA ARG A 181 -4.44 2.44 32.90
C ARG A 181 -5.78 2.32 32.17
N TYR A 182 -5.95 1.32 31.31
CA TYR A 182 -7.19 1.04 30.58
C TYR A 182 -7.86 -0.29 30.99
N ALA A 183 -7.37 -0.95 32.05
CA ALA A 183 -7.85 -2.27 32.48
C ALA A 183 -9.04 -2.22 33.47
N GLU A 184 -9.36 -1.06 34.04
CA GLU A 184 -10.41 -0.93 35.05
C GLU A 184 -11.67 -0.31 34.46
N GLY A 185 -12.59 -1.17 34.01
CA GLY A 185 -13.88 -0.70 33.51
C GLY A 185 -14.85 -1.78 33.05
N ARG A 186 -14.64 -3.06 33.41
CA ARG A 186 -15.58 -4.13 33.06
C ARG A 186 -16.27 -4.67 34.31
N PRO A 187 -17.55 -4.35 34.54
CA PRO A 187 -18.35 -5.01 35.57
C PRO A 187 -18.54 -6.49 35.19
N GLY A 188 -18.31 -7.36 36.17
CA GLY A 188 -18.37 -8.81 36.03
C GLY A 188 -19.78 -9.36 35.78
N ALA A 189 -19.79 -10.56 35.18
CA ALA A 189 -20.95 -11.40 34.91
C ALA A 189 -21.77 -11.75 36.17
N PRO A 190 -23.04 -12.11 35.98
CA PRO A 190 -23.43 -13.52 36.16
C PRO A 190 -24.41 -13.95 35.04
N GLY A 191 -24.70 -15.20 34.71
CA GLY A 191 -24.49 -16.51 35.30
C GLY A 191 -25.44 -17.44 34.52
N ASP A 192 -25.11 -18.73 34.41
CA ASP A 192 -25.93 -19.74 33.75
C ASP A 192 -27.38 -19.78 34.29
N ALA A 193 -28.36 -19.71 33.38
CA ALA A 193 -29.72 -20.13 33.63
C ALA A 193 -30.31 -20.72 32.33
N ALA A 194 -30.70 -21.99 32.41
CA ALA A 194 -31.40 -22.74 31.38
C ALA A 194 -32.77 -22.13 31.06
N GLY A 195 -33.18 -22.15 29.79
CA GLY A 195 -34.52 -21.74 29.37
C GLY A 195 -34.75 -21.76 27.85
N GLU A 196 -35.31 -22.88 27.39
CA GLU A 196 -36.35 -23.00 26.37
C GLU A 196 -36.10 -22.71 24.86
N ALA A 197 -36.61 -23.67 24.08
CA ALA A 197 -36.66 -23.80 22.64
C ALA A 197 -37.12 -22.55 21.87
N GLY A 198 -36.38 -22.26 20.80
CA GLY A 198 -36.85 -21.49 19.64
C GLY A 198 -36.05 -21.92 18.42
N GLU A 199 -36.71 -22.58 17.46
CA GLU A 199 -36.13 -22.98 16.19
C GLU A 199 -35.43 -21.78 15.51
N PRO A 200 -34.18 -21.93 15.01
CA PRO A 200 -33.61 -20.91 14.15
C PRO A 200 -34.39 -20.95 12.84
N ARG A 201 -35.30 -19.97 12.70
CA ARG A 201 -35.93 -19.60 11.44
C ARG A 201 -34.81 -19.36 10.43
N ALA A 202 -34.62 -20.33 9.54
CA ALA A 202 -33.69 -20.23 8.42
C ALA A 202 -34.02 -18.93 7.67
N GLU A 203 -33.11 -17.96 7.77
CA GLU A 203 -33.09 -16.84 6.85
C GLU A 203 -32.99 -17.42 5.44
N PRO A 204 -33.76 -16.90 4.46
CA PRO A 204 -33.69 -17.39 3.10
C PRO A 204 -32.25 -17.18 2.60
N VAL A 205 -31.53 -18.29 2.46
CA VAL A 205 -30.26 -18.35 1.73
C VAL A 205 -30.54 -17.77 0.36
N THR A 206 -30.11 -16.54 0.14
CA THR A 206 -30.12 -15.92 -1.18
C THR A 206 -29.43 -16.88 -2.14
N PRO A 207 -30.05 -17.25 -3.28
CA PRO A 207 -29.44 -18.16 -4.22
C PRO A 207 -28.08 -17.60 -4.61
N ALA A 208 -27.03 -18.41 -4.47
CA ALA A 208 -25.70 -18.07 -4.94
C ALA A 208 -25.82 -17.60 -6.40
N LYS A 209 -25.52 -16.32 -6.66
CA LYS A 209 -25.40 -15.81 -8.02
C LYS A 209 -24.48 -16.75 -8.77
N GLU A 210 -24.95 -17.33 -9.88
CA GLU A 210 -24.10 -18.11 -10.77
C GLU A 210 -22.85 -17.29 -11.07
N ARG A 211 -21.67 -17.82 -10.71
CA ARG A 211 -20.40 -17.16 -11.00
C ARG A 211 -20.30 -17.06 -12.51
N ASP A 212 -20.15 -15.86 -12.99
CA ASP A 212 -20.08 -15.54 -14.42
C ASP A 212 -18.61 -15.49 -14.87
N GLU A 213 -18.35 -15.54 -16.17
CA GLU A 213 -17.00 -15.60 -16.77
C GLU A 213 -16.10 -14.45 -16.28
N ILE A 214 -16.67 -13.26 -16.04
CA ILE A 214 -15.94 -12.12 -15.47
C ILE A 214 -15.52 -12.40 -14.02
N ASP A 215 -16.38 -13.05 -13.23
CA ASP A 215 -16.02 -13.40 -11.84
C ASP A 215 -14.87 -14.41 -11.84
N GLU A 216 -14.89 -15.38 -12.75
CA GLU A 216 -13.78 -16.34 -12.92
C GLU A 216 -12.48 -15.65 -13.33
N MET A 217 -12.53 -14.69 -14.25
CA MET A 217 -11.34 -13.96 -14.71
C MET A 217 -10.67 -13.10 -13.63
N PHE A 218 -11.44 -12.54 -12.69
CA PHE A 218 -10.92 -11.63 -11.67
C PHE A 218 -10.77 -12.26 -10.27
N THR A 219 -11.49 -13.36 -9.98
CA THR A 219 -11.49 -14.02 -8.65
C THR A 219 -11.23 -15.52 -8.69
N GLY A 220 -11.04 -16.09 -9.89
CA GLY A 220 -10.99 -17.54 -10.12
C GLY A 220 -9.65 -18.05 -10.63
N GLY A 221 -8.53 -17.37 -10.30
CA GLY A 221 -7.17 -17.79 -10.67
C GLY A 221 -6.90 -19.30 -10.53
N PRO A 222 -5.90 -19.84 -11.27
CA PRO A 222 -5.73 -21.27 -11.57
C PRO A 222 -5.72 -22.21 -10.36
#